data_AF-F8CFE8-F1
#
_entry.id   AF-F8CFE8-F1
#
_cell.length_a   1.000
_cell.length_b   1.000
_cell.length_c   1.000
_cell.angle_alpha   90.00
_cell.angle_beta   90.00
_cell.angle_gamma   90.00
#
_symmetry.space_group_name_H-M   'P 1'
#
loop_
_entity.id
_entity.type
_entity.pdbx_description
1 polymer ?
#
loop_
_entity_poly.entity_id
_entity_poly.type
_entity_poly.pdbx_seq_one_letter_code
_entity_poly.pdbx_strand_id
1 'polypeptide(L)'
;MSNRIGRSTFVPPTPTPAATAQERERAGRATAQGTPAAKAQVDQFETRGGARKASLLTGTSAQAARVEPPPSKAADLQPRVHAATGYAAHFGANGQRGGTAFVEGQGSVALPPGSGRGPSFHAEAGKPLTVTLDPSRVMKSTEKLELVWRMVPGGTETAIPLSDGTRDPATGKLNTIPATFELPQDAFGLVRMSIRSTDASGRVSNQWDPSYDAAVAPPEAATVVFSDDWKTTVEGSLRAGDTLKLAYDKDRLAELIGKTPSDVVASVSFNGEPPIDVPLTVTPDAEGKPGAMFMPSLKIPLEATQMSLWFKGQGEGATGWDSSFGKNFQFDIGTARDDADPGWKAEMLRSKSFPNLTEEKFVGIGPSTQRYNCIAWTLGVRDEWVWPGTKVEDFDKLYADQGFKPLDTVDLSHDPDLEKVVIYGLEPRSGTGPLEVTHGALMDEQGRFTSKIGTQPLIRHNSADDLSGPSYGEPVRVYVRPRQPPVNAS
;
A
#
# COMPACT_ATOMS: atom_id res chain seq x y z
N MET A 1 -36.25 -23.85 -55.11
CA MET A 1 -36.17 -24.38 -53.74
C MET A 1 -35.78 -23.22 -52.84
N SER A 2 -36.76 -22.70 -52.10
CA SER A 2 -36.62 -21.55 -51.20
C SER A 2 -36.13 -22.01 -49.83
N ASN A 3 -35.33 -21.18 -49.15
CA ASN A 3 -35.40 -21.09 -47.70
C ASN A 3 -35.30 -19.63 -47.25
N ARG A 4 -36.11 -19.35 -46.21
CA ARG A 4 -36.67 -18.07 -45.80
C ARG A 4 -36.26 -17.84 -44.35
N ILE A 5 -35.64 -16.71 -44.03
CA ILE A 5 -35.55 -16.11 -42.68
C ILE A 5 -35.47 -14.60 -42.98
N GLY A 6 -36.35 -13.67 -42.57
CA GLY A 6 -37.21 -13.58 -41.40
C GLY A 6 -36.86 -12.27 -40.68
N ARG A 7 -37.18 -11.10 -41.27
CA ARG A 7 -37.01 -9.76 -40.64
C ARG A 7 -38.25 -9.39 -39.84
N SER A 8 -38.06 -8.91 -38.61
CA SER A 8 -39.12 -8.33 -37.77
C SER A 8 -39.33 -6.85 -38.12
N THR A 9 -40.58 -6.47 -38.38
CA THR A 9 -41.03 -5.08 -38.56
C THR A 9 -41.50 -4.49 -37.24
N PHE A 10 -40.94 -3.34 -36.87
CA PHE A 10 -41.34 -2.51 -35.74
C PHE A 10 -42.62 -1.73 -36.10
N VAL A 11 -43.63 -1.77 -35.23
CA VAL A 11 -44.89 -1.02 -35.35
C VAL A 11 -44.85 0.13 -34.34
N PRO A 12 -45.11 1.39 -34.73
CA PRO A 12 -45.20 2.49 -33.77
C PRO A 12 -46.56 2.50 -33.05
N PRO A 13 -46.63 2.97 -31.80
CA PRO A 13 -47.89 2.99 -31.04
C PRO A 13 -48.80 4.15 -31.45
N THR A 14 -50.10 3.86 -31.46
CA THR A 14 -51.23 4.77 -31.68
C THR A 14 -51.42 5.74 -30.50
N PRO A 15 -51.76 7.02 -30.72
CA PRO A 15 -52.01 7.98 -29.64
C PRO A 15 -53.39 7.76 -28.99
N THR A 16 -53.44 7.81 -27.66
CA THR A 16 -54.67 7.73 -26.84
C THR A 16 -55.32 9.12 -26.71
N PRO A 17 -56.66 9.23 -26.76
CA PRO A 17 -57.35 10.52 -26.74
C PRO A 17 -57.48 11.12 -25.34
N ALA A 18 -57.55 12.45 -25.32
CA ALA A 18 -57.75 13.30 -24.15
C ALA A 18 -59.09 13.03 -23.45
N ALA A 19 -59.06 12.97 -22.11
CA ALA A 19 -60.26 12.95 -21.27
C ALA A 19 -60.50 14.34 -20.64
N THR A 20 -61.74 14.77 -20.74
CA THR A 20 -62.33 16.04 -20.31
C THR A 20 -62.54 16.15 -18.81
N ALA A 21 -62.61 17.40 -18.35
CA ALA A 21 -62.98 17.82 -17.00
C ALA A 21 -64.48 17.64 -16.71
N GLN A 22 -64.84 17.10 -15.54
CA GLN A 22 -65.85 17.61 -14.58
C GLN A 22 -66.12 16.60 -13.45
N GLU A 23 -66.55 17.15 -12.29
CA GLU A 23 -66.97 16.55 -10.99
C GLU A 23 -65.89 16.61 -9.89
N ARG A 24 -65.90 17.63 -9.01
CA ARG A 24 -66.73 17.80 -7.77
C ARG A 24 -66.76 16.55 -6.90
N GLU A 25 -66.69 16.56 -5.56
CA GLU A 25 -66.42 17.52 -4.49
C GLU A 25 -66.56 16.66 -3.22
N ARG A 26 -65.61 16.71 -2.26
CA ARG A 26 -65.80 16.70 -0.78
C ARG A 26 -64.76 15.90 0.04
N ALA A 27 -64.38 16.59 1.13
CA ALA A 27 -63.83 16.13 2.42
C ALA A 27 -62.41 15.54 2.39
N GLY A 28 -61.47 15.92 3.25
CA GLY A 28 -61.45 16.82 4.40
C GLY A 28 -60.16 16.57 5.17
N ARG A 29 -59.48 17.66 5.56
CA ARG A 29 -58.60 17.86 6.75
C ARG A 29 -57.81 16.63 7.29
N ALA A 30 -56.47 16.70 7.27
CA ALA A 30 -55.62 16.78 8.48
C ALA A 30 -54.12 16.55 8.19
N THR A 31 -53.31 17.21 9.04
CA THR A 31 -51.90 16.96 9.40
C THR A 31 -50.81 17.20 8.35
N ALA A 32 -50.18 18.37 8.51
CA ALA A 32 -48.83 18.66 8.08
C ALA A 32 -47.83 17.71 8.76
N GLN A 33 -47.06 16.97 7.96
CA GLN A 33 -45.82 16.33 8.38
C GLN A 33 -44.68 17.00 7.62
N GLY A 34 -43.76 17.58 8.39
CA GLY A 34 -42.56 18.24 7.90
C GLY A 34 -41.64 17.26 7.19
N THR A 35 -41.23 17.64 5.98
CA THR A 35 -40.17 16.99 5.22
C THR A 35 -38.82 17.34 5.88
N PRO A 36 -37.98 16.37 6.28
CA PRO A 36 -36.61 16.67 6.65
C PRO A 36 -35.79 16.93 5.39
N ALA A 37 -35.19 18.12 5.34
CA ALA A 37 -34.21 18.49 4.32
C ALA A 37 -33.00 17.53 4.38
N ALA A 38 -32.82 16.75 3.33
CA ALA A 38 -31.59 15.98 3.11
C ALA A 38 -30.44 16.97 2.81
N LYS A 39 -29.60 17.23 3.82
CA LYS A 39 -28.30 17.87 3.60
C LYS A 39 -27.37 16.84 2.96
N ALA A 40 -27.06 17.02 1.68
CA ALA A 40 -25.94 16.35 1.04
C ALA A 40 -24.64 16.80 1.74
N GLN A 41 -24.04 15.87 2.47
CA GLN A 41 -22.73 16.03 3.08
C GLN A 41 -21.70 15.86 1.96
N VAL A 42 -21.18 16.98 1.45
CA VAL A 42 -20.08 16.99 0.49
C VAL A 42 -18.79 16.79 1.29
N ASP A 43 -18.10 15.69 1.03
CA ASP A 43 -16.78 15.37 1.59
C ASP A 43 -15.79 16.48 1.22
N GLN A 44 -15.24 17.13 2.25
CA GLN A 44 -14.11 18.05 2.12
C GLN A 44 -12.83 17.20 2.08
N PHE A 45 -12.45 16.74 0.89
CA PHE A 45 -11.06 16.35 0.62
C PHE A 45 -10.25 17.64 0.38
N GLU A 46 -9.35 17.90 1.34
CA GLU A 46 -8.15 18.73 1.28
C GLU A 46 -8.18 20.05 0.48
N THR A 47 -8.34 21.18 1.20
CA THR A 47 -7.67 22.45 0.86
C THR A 47 -7.26 23.18 2.14
N ARG A 48 -6.09 22.83 2.69
CA ARG A 48 -5.37 23.69 3.65
C ARG A 48 -3.87 23.69 3.35
N GLY A 49 -3.51 24.24 2.20
CA GLY A 49 -2.16 24.75 1.96
C GLY A 49 -2.02 26.13 2.62
N GLY A 50 -1.39 26.20 3.78
CA GLY A 50 -1.04 27.47 4.42
C GLY A 50 0.04 28.19 3.63
N ALA A 51 -0.29 29.35 3.06
CA ALA A 51 0.64 30.20 2.34
C ALA A 51 1.81 30.65 3.23
N ARG A 52 3.02 30.13 2.99
CA ARG A 52 4.26 30.74 3.51
C ARG A 52 4.63 31.90 2.61
N LYS A 53 4.58 33.12 3.15
CA LYS A 53 5.08 34.34 2.49
C LYS A 53 6.60 34.29 2.43
N ALA A 54 7.16 34.17 1.23
CA ALA A 54 8.57 34.44 0.98
C ALA A 54 8.78 35.96 0.89
N SER A 55 9.64 36.51 1.74
CA SER A 55 10.08 37.91 1.62
C SER A 55 11.22 38.01 0.62
N LEU A 56 11.03 38.89 -0.37
CA LEU A 56 12.07 39.34 -1.29
C LEU A 56 13.13 40.15 -0.53
N LEU A 57 14.38 39.70 -0.57
CA LEU A 57 15.56 40.52 -0.28
C LEU A 57 16.47 40.48 -1.51
N THR A 58 16.61 41.66 -2.12
CA THR A 58 17.59 41.99 -3.14
C THR A 58 18.98 42.06 -2.51
N GLY A 59 19.97 41.37 -3.09
CA GLY A 59 21.35 41.43 -2.63
C GLY A 59 22.33 40.86 -3.66
N THR A 60 23.09 41.77 -4.25
CA THR A 60 24.31 41.68 -5.06
C THR A 60 25.11 40.37 -5.10
N SER A 61 25.50 40.05 -6.33
CA SER A 61 26.51 39.09 -6.81
C SER A 61 27.85 39.10 -6.05
N ALA A 62 28.30 37.92 -5.61
CA ALA A 62 29.67 37.62 -5.26
C ALA A 62 30.01 36.14 -5.54
N GLN A 63 31.29 35.88 -5.78
CA GLN A 63 31.90 34.73 -6.45
C GLN A 63 31.69 33.36 -5.76
N ALA A 64 31.64 32.33 -6.60
CA ALA A 64 31.49 30.92 -6.23
C ALA A 64 32.75 30.37 -5.53
N ALA A 65 32.59 29.92 -4.29
CA ALA A 65 33.47 28.96 -3.64
C ALA A 65 32.64 27.71 -3.31
N ARG A 66 33.04 26.55 -3.84
CA ARG A 66 32.48 25.24 -3.50
C ARG A 66 32.80 24.95 -2.03
N VAL A 67 31.78 24.91 -1.19
CA VAL A 67 31.83 24.32 0.15
C VAL A 67 31.06 23.01 0.07
N GLU A 68 31.74 21.89 0.27
CA GLU A 68 31.09 20.59 0.40
C GLU A 68 30.24 20.58 1.68
N PRO A 69 28.98 20.09 1.63
CA PRO A 69 28.18 19.96 2.83
C PRO A 69 28.75 18.86 3.72
N PRO A 70 28.82 19.07 5.06
CA PRO A 70 29.26 18.02 5.96
C PRO A 70 28.27 16.83 5.93
N PRO A 71 28.76 15.59 6.09
CA PRO A 71 27.89 14.42 6.08
C PRO A 71 26.87 14.50 7.22
N SER A 72 25.59 14.44 6.87
CA SER A 72 24.49 14.44 7.83
C SER A 72 24.47 13.13 8.63
N LYS A 73 25.08 13.15 9.83
CA LYS A 73 25.05 12.06 10.82
C LYS A 73 23.67 11.76 11.44
N ALA A 74 22.59 12.33 10.89
CA ALA A 74 21.25 12.26 11.49
C ALA A 74 20.38 11.09 10.99
N ALA A 75 20.82 10.34 9.97
CA ALA A 75 20.05 9.24 9.41
C ALA A 75 20.29 7.86 10.08
N ASP A 76 21.29 7.74 10.96
CA ASP A 76 21.78 6.44 11.48
C ASP A 76 21.25 6.03 12.87
N LEU A 77 20.21 6.68 13.42
CA LEU A 77 19.73 6.40 14.79
C LEU A 77 18.22 6.16 14.92
N GLN A 78 17.57 5.62 13.88
CA GLN A 78 16.30 4.91 14.12
C GLN A 78 16.56 3.41 14.05
N PRO A 79 16.37 2.65 15.15
CA PRO A 79 16.51 1.20 15.11
C PRO A 79 15.58 0.64 14.03
N ARG A 80 16.08 -0.30 13.23
CA ARG A 80 15.29 -1.00 12.21
C ARG A 80 14.22 -1.82 12.94
N VAL A 81 13.01 -1.27 13.06
CA VAL A 81 11.85 -1.83 13.80
C VAL A 81 11.42 -3.21 13.28
N HIS A 82 11.92 -3.61 12.11
CA HIS A 82 11.66 -4.87 11.41
C HIS A 82 12.51 -6.06 11.89
N ALA A 83 13.44 -5.84 12.82
CA ALA A 83 14.16 -6.93 13.53
C ALA A 83 13.48 -7.33 14.85
N ALA A 84 12.21 -6.93 15.04
CA ALA A 84 11.52 -7.19 16.28
C ALA A 84 11.20 -8.69 16.46
N THR A 85 11.40 -9.20 17.66
CA THR A 85 10.95 -10.52 18.09
C THR A 85 9.49 -10.52 18.55
N GLY A 86 8.93 -9.34 18.81
CA GLY A 86 7.53 -9.17 19.16
C GLY A 86 7.16 -7.70 19.36
N TYR A 87 5.88 -7.44 19.57
CA TYR A 87 5.34 -6.10 19.78
C TYR A 87 4.51 -6.06 21.07
N ALA A 88 4.47 -4.90 21.71
CA ALA A 88 3.64 -4.59 22.86
C ALA A 88 2.78 -3.35 22.60
N ALA A 89 1.51 -3.44 22.97
CA ALA A 89 0.61 -2.29 23.11
C ALA A 89 0.32 -2.04 24.58
N HIS A 90 0.45 -0.80 25.01
CA HIS A 90 0.12 -0.38 26.37
C HIS A 90 -0.99 0.67 26.38
N PHE A 91 -2.02 0.39 27.18
CA PHE A 91 -3.19 1.24 27.37
C PHE A 91 -3.24 1.79 28.81
N GLY A 92 -2.60 2.95 29.01
CA GLY A 92 -2.43 3.60 30.32
C GLY A 92 -3.59 4.51 30.75
N ALA A 93 -3.55 4.96 32.00
CA ALA A 93 -4.46 5.97 32.55
C ALA A 93 -4.46 7.29 31.75
N ASN A 94 -5.53 8.09 31.89
CA ASN A 94 -5.68 9.42 31.26
C ASN A 94 -5.57 9.45 29.73
N GLY A 95 -5.83 8.32 29.06
CA GLY A 95 -5.71 8.22 27.61
C GLY A 95 -4.28 8.09 27.10
N GLN A 96 -3.29 7.88 27.99
CA GLN A 96 -1.93 7.56 27.57
C GLN A 96 -1.91 6.22 26.82
N ARG A 97 -1.28 6.24 25.66
CA ARG A 97 -1.15 5.08 24.76
C ARG A 97 0.30 5.01 24.31
N GLY A 98 0.86 3.81 24.35
CA GLY A 98 2.22 3.56 23.88
C GLY A 98 2.29 2.25 23.13
N GLY A 99 3.01 2.23 22.03
CA GLY A 99 3.48 1.00 21.41
C GLY A 99 4.92 0.74 21.83
N THR A 100 5.35 -0.51 21.85
CA THR A 100 6.73 -0.89 22.09
C THR A 100 7.05 -2.05 21.16
N ALA A 101 8.19 -2.02 20.47
CA ALA A 101 8.73 -3.17 19.76
C ALA A 101 9.82 -3.81 20.62
N PHE A 102 9.88 -5.13 20.69
CA PHE A 102 10.98 -5.85 21.33
C PHE A 102 11.94 -6.31 20.25
N VAL A 103 13.19 -5.85 20.31
CA VAL A 103 14.23 -6.17 19.32
C VAL A 103 15.31 -6.99 20.01
N GLU A 104 15.66 -8.14 19.43
CA GLU A 104 16.71 -9.01 19.98
C GLU A 104 18.03 -8.25 20.10
N GLY A 105 18.67 -8.35 21.28
CA GLY A 105 19.92 -7.62 21.58
C GLY A 105 19.79 -6.12 21.83
N GLN A 106 18.63 -5.50 21.57
CA GLN A 106 18.40 -4.06 21.78
C GLN A 106 17.35 -3.74 22.87
N GLY A 107 16.56 -4.74 23.30
CA GLY A 107 15.53 -4.56 24.33
C GLY A 107 14.26 -3.94 23.76
N SER A 108 13.54 -3.15 24.57
CA SER A 108 12.29 -2.50 24.18
C SER A 108 12.54 -1.13 23.52
N VAL A 109 11.94 -0.91 22.35
CA VAL A 109 11.94 0.37 21.62
C VAL A 109 10.53 0.95 21.65
N ALA A 110 10.36 2.14 22.21
CA ALA A 110 9.07 2.84 22.20
C ALA A 110 8.69 3.24 20.77
N LEU A 111 7.47 2.87 20.35
CA LEU A 111 6.90 3.31 19.08
C LEU A 111 6.24 4.68 19.29
N PRO A 112 6.44 5.63 18.35
CA PRO A 112 5.84 6.96 18.47
C PRO A 112 4.32 6.84 18.50
N PRO A 113 3.63 7.50 19.46
CA PRO A 113 2.17 7.50 19.48
C PRO A 113 1.65 8.23 18.23
N GLY A 114 0.79 7.57 17.46
CA GLY A 114 0.16 8.17 16.28
C GLY A 114 -0.63 9.43 16.66
N SER A 115 -0.44 10.53 15.91
CA SER A 115 -1.03 11.84 16.23
C SER A 115 -2.47 12.05 15.72
N GLY A 116 -3.25 10.99 15.44
CA GLY A 116 -4.56 11.12 14.80
C GLY A 116 -5.42 9.85 14.77
N ARG A 117 -6.53 9.89 14.00
CA ARG A 117 -7.52 8.79 13.79
C ARG A 117 -6.96 7.56 13.06
N GLY A 118 -5.65 7.46 12.88
CA GLY A 118 -4.98 6.32 12.27
C GLY A 118 -4.60 5.24 13.29
N PRO A 119 -4.09 4.09 12.83
CA PRO A 119 -3.58 3.05 13.71
C PRO A 119 -2.49 3.63 14.64
N SER A 120 -2.56 3.29 15.92
CA SER A 120 -1.73 3.93 16.94
C SER A 120 -0.32 3.35 17.03
N PHE A 121 -0.08 2.21 16.39
CA PHE A 121 1.21 1.51 16.38
C PHE A 121 1.26 0.46 15.24
N HIS A 122 2.46 -0.07 15.00
CA HIS A 122 2.72 -1.12 14.01
C HIS A 122 2.94 -2.47 14.70
N ALA A 123 2.54 -3.55 14.03
CA ALA A 123 2.88 -4.93 14.38
C ALA A 123 3.37 -5.65 13.11
N GLU A 124 4.00 -6.81 13.25
CA GLU A 124 4.48 -7.61 12.11
C GLU A 124 3.75 -8.93 12.02
N ALA A 125 3.37 -9.35 10.81
CA ALA A 125 2.74 -10.64 10.60
C ALA A 125 3.71 -11.79 10.96
N GLY A 126 3.18 -12.85 11.57
CA GLY A 126 4.00 -13.95 12.08
C GLY A 126 4.79 -13.64 13.36
N LYS A 127 4.59 -12.46 13.98
CA LYS A 127 5.18 -12.11 15.27
C LYS A 127 4.09 -12.01 16.36
N PRO A 128 4.45 -12.30 17.63
CA PRO A 128 3.55 -12.10 18.74
C PRO A 128 3.26 -10.62 18.96
N LEU A 129 1.98 -10.31 19.22
CA LEU A 129 1.53 -9.03 19.73
C LEU A 129 0.99 -9.21 21.16
N THR A 130 1.65 -8.57 22.11
CA THR A 130 1.26 -8.54 23.52
C THR A 130 0.52 -7.23 23.83
N VAL A 131 -0.62 -7.33 24.49
CA VAL A 131 -1.41 -6.18 24.92
C VAL A 131 -1.44 -6.14 26.45
N THR A 132 -1.18 -4.96 27.01
CA THR A 132 -1.26 -4.71 28.44
C THR A 132 -2.26 -3.59 28.73
N LEU A 133 -2.98 -3.73 29.84
CA LEU A 133 -3.94 -2.73 30.32
C LEU A 133 -3.53 -2.26 31.71
N ASP A 134 -3.56 -0.95 31.94
CA ASP A 134 -3.38 -0.40 33.28
C ASP A 134 -4.60 -0.75 34.18
N PRO A 135 -4.39 -1.41 35.34
CA PRO A 135 -5.47 -1.79 36.27
C PRO A 135 -6.36 -0.62 36.69
N SER A 136 -5.84 0.61 36.70
CA SER A 136 -6.61 1.80 37.07
C SER A 136 -7.78 2.07 36.13
N ARG A 137 -7.74 1.57 34.88
CA ARG A 137 -8.84 1.66 33.91
C ARG A 137 -9.97 0.66 34.13
N VAL A 138 -9.75 -0.37 34.95
CA VAL A 138 -10.76 -1.38 35.24
C VAL A 138 -11.78 -0.83 36.25
N MET A 139 -13.07 -1.01 35.96
CA MET A 139 -14.12 -0.63 36.89
C MET A 139 -14.25 -1.68 38.00
N LYS A 140 -14.60 -1.26 39.22
CA LYS A 140 -14.79 -2.21 40.34
C LYS A 140 -15.88 -3.25 40.06
N SER A 141 -16.90 -2.86 39.28
CA SER A 141 -18.03 -3.71 38.91
C SER A 141 -17.71 -4.72 37.80
N THR A 142 -16.53 -4.67 37.17
CA THR A 142 -16.13 -5.62 36.15
C THR A 142 -15.85 -6.98 36.80
N GLU A 143 -16.50 -8.04 36.30
CA GLU A 143 -16.28 -9.44 36.70
C GLU A 143 -15.45 -10.22 35.67
N LYS A 144 -15.48 -9.80 34.40
CA LYS A 144 -14.69 -10.40 33.33
C LYS A 144 -14.07 -9.33 32.46
N LEU A 145 -12.81 -9.51 32.09
CA LEU A 145 -12.07 -8.60 31.23
C LEU A 145 -11.36 -9.39 30.13
N GLU A 146 -11.59 -9.02 28.87
CA GLU A 146 -11.03 -9.69 27.70
C GLU A 146 -10.46 -8.67 26.70
N LEU A 147 -9.35 -9.04 26.07
CA LEU A 147 -8.92 -8.46 24.80
C LEU A 147 -9.71 -9.14 23.70
N VAL A 148 -10.34 -8.34 22.85
CA VAL A 148 -11.04 -8.80 21.65
C VAL A 148 -10.29 -8.25 20.46
N TRP A 149 -9.95 -9.11 19.49
CA TRP A 149 -9.21 -8.67 18.31
C TRP A 149 -9.69 -9.37 17.03
N ARG A 150 -9.44 -8.74 15.88
CA ARG A 150 -9.64 -9.33 14.55
C ARG A 150 -8.79 -8.65 13.50
N MET A 151 -8.50 -9.36 12.41
CA MET A 151 -7.97 -8.74 11.19
C MET A 151 -9.05 -7.95 10.45
N VAL A 152 -8.67 -6.84 9.82
CA VAL A 152 -9.54 -6.01 8.99
C VAL A 152 -8.87 -5.81 7.63
N PRO A 153 -9.60 -6.11 6.53
CA PRO A 153 -10.99 -6.61 6.49
C PRO A 153 -11.13 -8.13 6.79
N GLY A 154 -12.30 -8.54 7.27
CA GLY A 154 -12.79 -9.93 7.18
C GLY A 154 -12.35 -10.93 8.26
N GLY A 155 -11.50 -10.58 9.22
CA GLY A 155 -11.05 -11.50 10.25
C GLY A 155 -12.14 -11.90 11.26
N THR A 156 -12.10 -13.15 11.72
CA THR A 156 -12.95 -13.62 12.83
C THR A 156 -12.52 -12.98 14.14
N GLU A 157 -13.50 -12.57 14.94
CA GLU A 157 -13.25 -12.03 16.27
C GLU A 157 -12.73 -13.12 17.21
N THR A 158 -11.58 -12.86 17.83
CA THR A 158 -10.95 -13.72 18.84
C THR A 158 -10.90 -12.98 20.17
N ALA A 159 -11.09 -13.71 21.28
CA ALA A 159 -11.10 -13.15 22.62
C ALA A 159 -10.10 -13.85 23.53
N ILE A 160 -9.33 -13.06 24.29
CA ILE A 160 -8.27 -13.53 25.17
C ILE A 160 -8.45 -12.87 26.54
N PRO A 161 -8.36 -13.61 27.66
CA PRO A 161 -8.45 -13.01 28.99
C PRO A 161 -7.41 -11.90 29.20
N LEU A 162 -7.83 -10.78 29.78
CA LEU A 162 -6.97 -9.68 30.23
C LEU A 162 -6.90 -9.56 31.76
N SER A 163 -7.49 -10.53 32.48
CA SER A 163 -7.44 -10.63 33.94
C SER A 163 -7.29 -12.08 34.37
N ASP A 164 -6.67 -12.31 35.53
CA ASP A 164 -6.57 -13.65 36.15
C ASP A 164 -7.81 -14.03 37.00
N GLY A 165 -8.79 -13.13 37.08
CA GLY A 165 -10.02 -13.31 37.87
C GLY A 165 -9.87 -12.96 39.35
N THR A 166 -8.66 -12.67 39.83
CA THR A 166 -8.42 -12.21 41.19
C THR A 166 -8.61 -10.69 41.29
N ARG A 167 -8.85 -10.20 42.51
CA ARG A 167 -9.05 -8.77 42.78
C ARG A 167 -7.95 -8.24 43.67
N ASP A 168 -7.49 -7.03 43.36
CA ASP A 168 -6.62 -6.27 44.25
C ASP A 168 -7.41 -5.90 45.53
N PRO A 169 -6.90 -6.25 46.72
CA PRO A 169 -7.63 -6.06 47.98
C PRO A 169 -7.80 -4.58 48.37
N ALA A 170 -6.93 -3.68 47.91
CA ALA A 170 -7.00 -2.26 48.25
C ALA A 170 -8.03 -1.51 47.38
N THR A 171 -8.09 -1.86 46.09
CA THR A 171 -8.93 -1.17 45.11
C THR A 171 -10.25 -1.89 44.83
N GLY A 172 -10.28 -3.21 45.02
CA GLY A 172 -11.39 -4.10 44.66
C GLY A 172 -11.52 -4.35 43.15
N LYS A 173 -10.55 -3.90 42.34
CA LYS A 173 -10.54 -4.07 40.88
C LYS A 173 -9.90 -5.41 40.49
N LEU A 174 -10.23 -5.92 39.30
CA LEU A 174 -9.56 -7.11 38.77
C LEU A 174 -8.08 -6.85 38.53
N ASN A 175 -7.24 -7.83 38.86
CA ASN A 175 -5.83 -7.84 38.48
C ASN A 175 -5.72 -8.13 36.99
N THR A 176 -5.02 -7.25 36.27
CA THR A 176 -4.82 -7.38 34.83
C THR A 176 -3.59 -8.22 34.53
N ILE A 177 -3.66 -9.03 33.46
CA ILE A 177 -2.53 -9.79 32.92
C ILE A 177 -2.27 -9.38 31.47
N PRO A 178 -1.04 -9.51 30.96
CA PRO A 178 -0.78 -9.35 29.53
C PRO A 178 -1.54 -10.40 28.70
N ALA A 179 -2.12 -9.98 27.59
CA ALA A 179 -2.71 -10.87 26.59
C ALA A 179 -1.80 -10.92 25.36
N THR A 180 -1.30 -12.10 24.99
CA THR A 180 -0.45 -12.28 23.79
C THR A 180 -1.18 -13.13 22.77
N PHE A 181 -1.05 -12.75 21.49
CA PHE A 181 -1.50 -13.57 20.37
C PHE A 181 -0.53 -13.48 19.21
N GLU A 182 -0.47 -14.56 18.43
CA GLU A 182 0.31 -14.61 17.20
C GLU A 182 -0.51 -14.00 16.06
N LEU A 183 0.09 -13.05 15.35
CA LEU A 183 -0.47 -12.60 14.07
C LEU A 183 -0.21 -13.70 13.04
N PRO A 184 -1.20 -14.09 12.22
CA PRO A 184 -0.97 -15.01 11.10
C PRO A 184 0.22 -14.56 10.25
N GLN A 185 1.03 -15.49 9.71
CA GLN A 185 2.21 -15.14 8.90
C GLN A 185 1.85 -14.38 7.62
N ASP A 186 0.65 -14.61 7.11
CA ASP A 186 0.06 -13.96 5.95
C ASP A 186 -0.82 -12.75 6.31
N ALA A 187 -0.85 -12.34 7.58
CA ALA A 187 -1.66 -11.22 8.03
C ALA A 187 -1.24 -9.91 7.34
N PHE A 188 -2.23 -9.14 6.92
CA PHE A 188 -2.04 -7.81 6.33
C PHE A 188 -3.21 -6.90 6.73
N GLY A 189 -3.04 -5.59 6.52
CA GLY A 189 -4.07 -4.61 6.84
C GLY A 189 -4.00 -4.16 8.30
N LEU A 190 -5.16 -4.10 8.96
CA LEU A 190 -5.25 -3.65 10.34
C LEU A 190 -5.60 -4.81 11.26
N VAL A 191 -4.89 -4.95 12.38
CA VAL A 191 -5.43 -5.68 13.53
C VAL A 191 -6.24 -4.71 14.37
N ARG A 192 -7.55 -4.91 14.40
CA ARG A 192 -8.46 -4.11 15.20
C ARG A 192 -8.66 -4.77 16.55
N MET A 193 -8.42 -4.01 17.61
CA MET A 193 -8.51 -4.49 18.99
C MET A 193 -9.54 -3.70 19.80
N SER A 194 -10.09 -4.34 20.82
CA SER A 194 -10.98 -3.73 21.79
C SER A 194 -10.84 -4.41 23.15
N ILE A 195 -11.15 -3.67 24.20
CA ILE A 195 -11.25 -4.21 25.56
C ILE A 195 -12.74 -4.44 25.83
N ARG A 196 -13.09 -5.70 26.04
CA ARG A 196 -14.45 -6.11 26.42
C ARG A 196 -14.51 -6.38 27.91
N SER A 197 -15.51 -5.81 28.56
CA SER A 197 -15.74 -6.03 29.98
C SER A 197 -17.17 -6.53 30.23
N THR A 198 -17.32 -7.45 31.17
CA THR A 198 -18.63 -7.97 31.62
C THR A 198 -18.77 -7.69 33.10
N ASP A 199 -19.92 -7.14 33.51
CA ASP A 199 -20.21 -6.90 34.93
C ASP A 199 -20.96 -8.08 35.58
N ALA A 200 -21.24 -7.96 36.88
CA ALA A 200 -21.94 -8.98 37.67
C ALA A 200 -23.37 -9.27 37.21
N SER A 201 -24.00 -8.35 36.46
CA SER A 201 -25.31 -8.58 35.85
C SER A 201 -25.23 -9.34 34.52
N GLY A 202 -24.01 -9.63 34.04
CA GLY A 202 -23.77 -10.21 32.72
C GLY A 202 -23.80 -9.18 31.59
N ARG A 203 -23.92 -7.88 31.89
CA ARG A 203 -23.92 -6.84 30.86
C ARG A 203 -22.52 -6.70 30.29
N VAL A 204 -22.42 -6.81 28.97
CA VAL A 204 -21.19 -6.65 28.20
C VAL A 204 -21.06 -5.21 27.73
N SER A 205 -19.90 -4.60 27.94
CA SER A 205 -19.49 -3.37 27.27
C SER A 205 -18.30 -3.68 26.36
N ASN A 206 -18.36 -3.18 25.12
CA ASN A 206 -17.32 -3.33 24.14
C ASN A 206 -17.02 -1.95 23.57
N GLN A 207 -15.84 -1.41 23.87
CA GLN A 207 -15.45 -0.07 23.43
C GLN A 207 -14.48 -0.19 22.25
N TRP A 208 -15.04 -0.28 21.05
CA TRP A 208 -14.26 -0.16 19.82
C TRP A 208 -13.81 1.29 19.66
N ASP A 209 -12.52 1.52 19.83
CA ASP A 209 -11.87 2.78 19.52
C ASP A 209 -10.87 2.50 18.39
N PRO A 210 -11.01 3.11 17.19
CA PRO A 210 -10.07 2.92 16.07
C PRO A 210 -8.60 3.19 16.44
N SER A 211 -8.37 3.96 17.50
CA SER A 211 -7.03 4.15 18.05
C SER A 211 -6.46 2.92 18.78
N TYR A 212 -7.18 1.82 18.84
CA TYR A 212 -6.67 0.52 19.26
C TYR A 212 -6.26 -0.34 18.05
N ASP A 213 -6.41 0.17 16.82
CA ASP A 213 -5.96 -0.53 15.63
C ASP A 213 -4.42 -0.47 15.55
N ALA A 214 -3.82 -1.59 15.13
CA ALA A 214 -2.42 -1.64 14.73
C ALA A 214 -2.32 -1.97 13.24
N ALA A 215 -1.45 -1.26 12.53
CA ALA A 215 -1.11 -1.63 11.16
C ALA A 215 -0.22 -2.87 11.20
N VAL A 216 -0.65 -3.95 10.56
CA VAL A 216 0.15 -5.16 10.43
C VAL A 216 1.02 -4.99 9.20
N ALA A 217 2.30 -4.75 9.41
CA ALA A 217 3.33 -4.88 8.40
C ALA A 217 3.55 -6.36 8.14
N PRO A 218 3.30 -6.90 6.94
CA PRO A 218 3.67 -8.27 6.66
C PRO A 218 5.21 -8.36 6.59
N PRO A 219 5.82 -9.53 6.88
CA PRO A 219 7.27 -9.69 6.86
C PRO A 219 7.82 -9.09 5.57
N GLU A 220 8.86 -8.25 5.69
CA GLU A 220 9.32 -7.40 4.58
C GLU A 220 9.75 -8.20 3.35
N ALA A 221 10.05 -9.49 3.54
CA ALA A 221 10.33 -10.38 2.44
C ALA A 221 9.84 -11.80 2.70
N ALA A 222 9.26 -12.41 1.65
CA ALA A 222 9.20 -13.86 1.60
C ALA A 222 10.60 -14.41 1.36
N THR A 223 10.92 -15.54 1.99
CA THR A 223 12.21 -16.21 1.81
C THR A 223 11.99 -17.52 1.05
N VAL A 224 12.67 -17.70 -0.07
CA VAL A 224 12.73 -19.00 -0.74
C VAL A 224 14.01 -19.69 -0.31
N VAL A 225 13.87 -20.79 0.41
CA VAL A 225 14.98 -21.55 1.00
C VAL A 225 15.28 -22.77 0.15
N PHE A 226 16.55 -22.97 -0.18
CA PHE A 226 17.10 -24.11 -0.88
C PHE A 226 18.13 -24.77 0.03
N SER A 227 17.71 -25.78 0.79
CA SER A 227 18.56 -26.49 1.75
C SER A 227 19.44 -27.56 1.11
N ASP A 228 20.49 -27.96 1.83
CA ASP A 228 21.43 -29.03 1.49
C ASP A 228 20.76 -30.39 1.27
N ASP A 229 19.64 -30.67 1.95
CA ASP A 229 18.80 -31.86 1.75
C ASP A 229 17.93 -31.82 0.48
N TRP A 230 18.27 -30.93 -0.45
CA TRP A 230 17.61 -30.73 -1.75
C TRP A 230 16.15 -30.28 -1.67
N LYS A 231 15.65 -29.87 -0.49
CA LYS A 231 14.31 -29.29 -0.38
C LYS A 231 14.30 -27.84 -0.83
N THR A 232 13.12 -27.42 -1.27
CA THR A 232 12.80 -26.03 -1.54
C THR A 232 11.56 -25.67 -0.73
N THR A 233 11.66 -24.65 0.11
CA THR A 233 10.53 -24.14 0.89
C THR A 233 10.36 -22.65 0.64
N VAL A 234 9.11 -22.18 0.75
CA VAL A 234 8.79 -20.76 0.71
C VAL A 234 8.26 -20.38 2.08
N GLU A 235 8.95 -19.46 2.74
CA GLU A 235 8.55 -18.86 3.99
C GLU A 235 7.90 -17.50 3.71
N GLY A 236 6.66 -17.32 4.16
CA GLY A 236 5.84 -16.16 3.79
C GLY A 236 5.17 -16.29 2.42
N SER A 237 4.63 -15.20 1.89
CA SER A 237 3.96 -15.17 0.60
C SER A 237 4.77 -14.36 -0.41
N LEU A 238 5.13 -14.98 -1.54
CA LEU A 238 5.68 -14.26 -2.69
C LEU A 238 4.58 -13.38 -3.27
N ARG A 239 4.80 -12.07 -3.34
CA ARG A 239 3.83 -11.12 -3.87
C ARG A 239 4.52 -10.10 -4.76
N ALA A 240 3.79 -9.65 -5.78
CA ALA A 240 4.27 -8.60 -6.66
C ALA A 240 4.57 -7.32 -5.85
N GLY A 241 5.69 -6.66 -6.12
CA GLY A 241 6.10 -5.47 -5.37
C GLY A 241 6.63 -5.73 -3.96
N ASP A 242 6.70 -6.96 -3.46
CA ASP A 242 7.40 -7.28 -2.21
C ASP A 242 8.90 -7.45 -2.46
N THR A 243 9.67 -7.54 -1.38
CA THR A 243 11.06 -7.98 -1.45
C THR A 243 11.09 -9.51 -1.33
N LEU A 244 11.98 -10.15 -2.07
CA LEU A 244 12.26 -11.58 -2.05
C LEU A 244 13.63 -11.80 -1.43
N LYS A 245 13.74 -12.67 -0.43
CA LYS A 245 15.01 -13.21 0.04
C LYS A 245 15.23 -14.59 -0.55
N LEU A 246 16.43 -14.85 -1.06
CA LEU A 246 16.81 -16.20 -1.49
C LEU A 246 17.78 -16.76 -0.46
N ALA A 247 17.44 -17.84 0.21
CA ALA A 247 18.35 -18.54 1.10
C ALA A 247 18.88 -19.79 0.38
N TYR A 248 20.10 -19.74 -0.15
CA TYR A 248 20.66 -20.83 -0.94
C TYR A 248 21.83 -21.51 -0.23
N ASP A 249 21.73 -22.81 0.01
CA ASP A 249 22.82 -23.62 0.54
C ASP A 249 23.83 -23.97 -0.56
N LYS A 250 25.08 -23.55 -0.35
CA LYS A 250 26.16 -23.72 -1.34
C LYS A 250 26.55 -25.18 -1.58
N ASP A 251 26.29 -26.07 -0.63
CA ASP A 251 26.72 -27.46 -0.70
C ASP A 251 25.91 -28.25 -1.74
N ARG A 252 24.68 -27.83 -2.04
CA ARG A 252 23.88 -28.37 -3.17
C ARG A 252 24.64 -28.26 -4.49
N LEU A 253 25.16 -27.06 -4.76
CA LEU A 253 25.89 -26.81 -5.99
C LEU A 253 27.26 -27.49 -5.97
N ALA A 254 27.88 -27.56 -4.79
CA ALA A 254 29.13 -28.27 -4.61
C ALA A 254 29.00 -29.76 -4.94
N GLU A 255 27.89 -30.40 -4.56
CA GLU A 255 27.58 -31.79 -4.90
C GLU A 255 27.43 -31.98 -6.41
N LEU A 256 26.78 -31.02 -7.12
CA LEU A 256 26.63 -31.08 -8.57
C LEU A 256 27.94 -30.92 -9.35
N ILE A 257 28.83 -30.04 -8.89
CA ILE A 257 30.10 -29.74 -9.59
C ILE A 257 31.29 -30.53 -9.04
N GLY A 258 31.10 -31.29 -7.95
CA GLY A 258 32.12 -32.09 -7.27
C GLY A 258 33.14 -31.28 -6.45
N LYS A 259 32.88 -30.00 -6.17
CA LYS A 259 33.77 -29.08 -5.41
C LYS A 259 33.00 -27.85 -4.96
N THR A 260 33.46 -27.16 -3.91
CA THR A 260 32.81 -25.91 -3.47
C THR A 260 32.94 -24.82 -4.53
N PRO A 261 31.84 -24.18 -4.98
CA PRO A 261 31.91 -23.07 -5.92
C PRO A 261 32.58 -21.86 -5.27
N SER A 262 33.41 -21.14 -6.03
CA SER A 262 33.98 -19.85 -5.60
C SER A 262 32.94 -18.73 -5.67
N ASP A 263 32.05 -18.83 -6.66
CA ASP A 263 31.02 -17.85 -6.96
C ASP A 263 29.72 -18.56 -7.29
N VAL A 264 28.61 -18.03 -6.76
CA VAL A 264 27.27 -18.48 -7.11
C VAL A 264 26.45 -17.27 -7.54
N VAL A 265 25.68 -17.42 -8.60
CA VAL A 265 24.77 -16.41 -9.14
C VAL A 265 23.37 -17.02 -9.17
N ALA A 266 22.40 -16.32 -8.60
CA ALA A 266 20.99 -16.63 -8.81
C ALA A 266 20.51 -15.90 -10.05
N SER A 267 20.01 -16.63 -11.04
CA SER A 267 19.39 -16.06 -12.23
C SER A 267 17.87 -16.10 -12.04
N VAL A 268 17.24 -14.93 -12.00
CA VAL A 268 15.79 -14.78 -11.72
C VAL A 268 15.09 -14.16 -12.91
N SER A 269 14.05 -14.80 -13.42
CA SER A 269 13.18 -14.30 -14.48
C SER A 269 11.76 -14.15 -13.93
N PHE A 270 11.11 -13.02 -14.25
CA PHE A 270 9.71 -12.79 -13.90
C PHE A 270 8.87 -12.81 -15.18
N ASN A 271 7.76 -13.53 -15.17
CA ASN A 271 6.84 -13.65 -16.31
C ASN A 271 7.51 -14.05 -17.66
N GLY A 272 8.66 -14.73 -17.62
CA GLY A 272 9.41 -15.12 -18.82
C GLY A 272 10.30 -14.03 -19.43
N GLU A 273 10.41 -12.86 -18.79
CA GLU A 273 11.36 -11.81 -19.17
C GLU A 273 12.82 -12.28 -19.07
N PRO A 274 13.78 -11.62 -19.75
CA PRO A 274 15.19 -11.94 -19.61
C PRO A 274 15.63 -12.00 -18.13
N PRO A 275 16.41 -13.02 -17.73
CA PRO A 275 16.78 -13.19 -16.34
C PRO A 275 17.72 -12.09 -15.86
N ILE A 276 17.52 -11.70 -14.60
CA ILE A 276 18.41 -10.85 -13.83
C ILE A 276 19.36 -11.76 -13.06
N ASP A 277 20.66 -11.56 -13.25
CA ASP A 277 21.71 -12.28 -12.52
C ASP A 277 22.04 -11.54 -11.23
N VAL A 278 21.79 -12.19 -10.10
CA VAL A 278 22.02 -11.68 -8.75
C VAL A 278 23.20 -12.44 -8.13
N PRO A 279 24.38 -11.81 -7.98
CA PRO A 279 25.52 -12.47 -7.36
C PRO A 279 25.22 -12.77 -5.89
N LEU A 280 25.54 -13.99 -5.47
CA LEU A 280 25.36 -14.44 -4.11
C LEU A 280 26.66 -14.24 -3.34
N THR A 281 26.64 -13.39 -2.32
CA THR A 281 27.76 -13.19 -1.40
C THR A 281 27.59 -14.03 -0.15
N VAL A 282 28.59 -14.84 0.22
CA VAL A 282 28.56 -15.60 1.48
C VAL A 282 28.60 -14.60 2.62
N THR A 283 27.50 -14.48 3.36
CA THR A 283 27.50 -13.69 4.59
C THR A 283 28.14 -14.53 5.70
N PRO A 284 29.11 -14.03 6.47
CA PRO A 284 29.60 -14.74 7.64
C PRO A 284 28.44 -14.98 8.64
N ASP A 285 28.44 -16.12 9.31
CA ASP A 285 27.54 -16.35 10.44
C ASP A 285 27.90 -15.44 11.63
N ALA A 286 27.11 -15.50 12.71
CA ALA A 286 27.32 -14.69 13.92
C ALA A 286 28.70 -14.93 14.58
N GLU A 287 29.38 -16.02 14.25
CA GLU A 287 30.69 -16.42 14.77
C GLU A 287 31.83 -16.07 13.80
N GLY A 288 31.51 -15.38 12.69
CA GLY A 288 32.47 -14.96 11.67
C GLY A 288 32.95 -16.09 10.75
N LYS A 289 32.33 -17.27 10.80
CA LYS A 289 32.62 -18.35 9.84
C LYS A 289 31.84 -18.07 8.55
N PRO A 290 32.34 -18.49 7.38
CA PRO A 290 31.57 -18.34 6.13
C PRO A 290 30.22 -19.02 6.29
N GLY A 291 29.12 -18.26 6.18
CA GLY A 291 27.78 -18.80 6.35
C GLY A 291 27.49 -19.95 5.40
N ALA A 292 26.59 -20.84 5.83
CA ALA A 292 26.10 -21.94 5.01
C ALA A 292 25.20 -21.45 3.87
N MET A 293 24.50 -20.32 4.09
CA MET A 293 23.51 -19.79 3.15
C MET A 293 23.91 -18.44 2.58
N PHE A 294 23.65 -18.28 1.29
CA PHE A 294 23.59 -16.99 0.64
C PHE A 294 22.22 -16.34 0.85
N MET A 295 22.15 -15.01 1.05
CA MET A 295 20.89 -14.29 1.33
C MET A 295 20.73 -12.95 0.58
N PRO A 296 20.77 -12.90 -0.76
CA PRO A 296 20.43 -11.68 -1.48
C PRO A 296 18.96 -11.32 -1.27
N SER A 297 18.66 -10.03 -1.42
CA SER A 297 17.30 -9.51 -1.50
C SER A 297 17.05 -8.96 -2.90
N LEU A 298 15.94 -9.34 -3.51
CA LEU A 298 15.52 -8.89 -4.84
C LEU A 298 14.14 -8.25 -4.75
N LYS A 299 13.90 -7.15 -5.46
CA LYS A 299 12.54 -6.60 -5.55
C LYS A 299 11.73 -7.41 -6.57
N ILE A 300 10.57 -7.92 -6.17
CA ILE A 300 9.64 -8.56 -7.09
C ILE A 300 8.94 -7.45 -7.89
N PRO A 301 8.94 -7.47 -9.24
CA PRO A 301 8.22 -6.50 -10.03
C PRO A 301 6.72 -6.49 -9.71
N LEU A 302 6.06 -5.33 -9.88
CA LEU A 302 4.65 -5.15 -9.48
C LEU A 302 3.65 -5.89 -10.37
N GLU A 303 4.07 -6.23 -11.57
CA GLU A 303 3.33 -7.03 -12.55
C GLU A 303 3.73 -8.51 -12.54
N ALA A 304 4.64 -8.92 -11.66
CA ALA A 304 5.10 -10.29 -11.61
C ALA A 304 3.98 -11.22 -11.11
N THR A 305 3.63 -12.21 -11.92
CA THR A 305 2.66 -13.27 -11.60
C THR A 305 3.33 -14.63 -11.46
N GLN A 306 4.52 -14.79 -12.05
CA GLN A 306 5.34 -15.98 -11.98
C GLN A 306 6.81 -15.60 -11.86
N MET A 307 7.56 -16.40 -11.10
CA MET A 307 9.02 -16.34 -11.00
C MET A 307 9.63 -17.66 -11.45
N SER A 308 10.60 -17.59 -12.34
CA SER A 308 11.55 -18.67 -12.64
C SER A 308 12.90 -18.36 -12.02
N LEU A 309 13.52 -19.35 -11.36
CA LEU A 309 14.80 -19.18 -10.67
C LEU A 309 15.70 -20.39 -10.94
N TRP A 310 17.00 -20.14 -11.11
CA TRP A 310 18.04 -21.17 -11.10
C TRP A 310 19.35 -20.59 -10.60
N PHE A 311 20.27 -21.46 -10.22
CA PHE A 311 21.57 -21.06 -9.70
C PHE A 311 22.67 -21.53 -10.65
N LYS A 312 23.65 -20.66 -10.86
CA LYS A 312 24.86 -20.95 -11.63
C LYS A 312 26.06 -20.82 -10.71
N GLY A 313 26.92 -21.83 -10.72
CA GLY A 313 28.14 -21.85 -9.90
C GLY A 313 29.37 -22.06 -10.76
N GLN A 314 30.47 -21.44 -10.36
CA GLN A 314 31.78 -21.68 -10.95
C GLN A 314 32.75 -22.12 -9.86
N GLY A 315 33.52 -23.18 -10.15
CA GLY A 315 34.68 -23.62 -9.36
C GLY A 315 35.86 -23.90 -10.30
N GLU A 316 37.04 -24.25 -9.77
CA GLU A 316 38.31 -24.40 -10.52
C GLU A 316 38.18 -25.23 -11.81
N GLY A 317 37.86 -24.59 -12.94
CA GLY A 317 37.66 -25.24 -14.24
C GLY A 317 36.32 -26.00 -14.42
N ALA A 318 35.32 -25.82 -13.56
CA ALA A 318 33.97 -26.38 -13.82
C ALA A 318 32.86 -25.35 -13.55
N THR A 319 31.83 -25.40 -14.38
CA THR A 319 30.60 -24.63 -14.23
C THR A 319 29.44 -25.61 -14.08
N GLY A 320 28.54 -25.35 -13.14
CA GLY A 320 27.34 -26.15 -12.95
C GLY A 320 26.12 -25.30 -12.69
N TRP A 321 24.96 -25.95 -12.74
CA TRP A 321 23.65 -25.32 -12.57
C TRP A 321 22.78 -26.14 -11.64
N ASP A 322 22.17 -25.49 -10.65
CA ASP A 322 21.05 -26.04 -9.89
C ASP A 322 19.76 -25.45 -10.45
N SER A 323 19.00 -26.27 -11.17
CA SER A 323 17.85 -25.86 -11.98
C SER A 323 16.67 -26.84 -11.85
N SER A 324 16.52 -27.49 -10.68
CA SER A 324 15.51 -28.55 -10.51
C SER A 324 15.59 -29.61 -11.63
N PHE A 325 16.82 -30.09 -11.87
CA PHE A 325 17.11 -31.08 -12.92
C PHE A 325 16.71 -30.61 -14.34
N GLY A 326 16.99 -29.34 -14.67
CA GLY A 326 16.82 -28.78 -16.01
C GLY A 326 15.48 -28.12 -16.30
N LYS A 327 14.63 -27.90 -15.29
CA LYS A 327 13.30 -27.26 -15.45
C LYS A 327 13.19 -25.84 -14.90
N ASN A 328 14.24 -25.36 -14.22
CA ASN A 328 14.25 -24.20 -13.34
C ASN A 328 13.21 -24.34 -12.21
N PHE A 329 13.43 -23.65 -11.10
CA PHE A 329 12.46 -23.53 -10.04
C PHE A 329 11.37 -22.55 -10.46
N GLN A 330 10.11 -22.91 -10.26
CA GLN A 330 8.95 -22.10 -10.63
C GLN A 330 8.15 -21.77 -9.38
N PHE A 331 7.77 -20.50 -9.25
CA PHE A 331 6.96 -20.02 -8.14
C PHE A 331 5.84 -19.12 -8.66
N ASP A 332 4.64 -19.35 -8.15
CA ASP A 332 3.53 -18.43 -8.35
C ASP A 332 3.73 -17.21 -7.45
N ILE A 333 3.47 -16.03 -8.00
CA ILE A 333 3.56 -14.77 -7.29
C ILE A 333 2.15 -14.24 -7.09
N GLY A 334 1.77 -14.03 -5.83
CA GLY A 334 0.52 -13.40 -5.46
C GLY A 334 0.44 -11.95 -5.93
N THR A 335 -0.77 -11.41 -6.01
CA THR A 335 -0.97 -9.99 -6.33
C THR A 335 -0.26 -9.08 -5.32
N ALA A 336 0.04 -7.86 -5.75
CA ALA A 336 0.64 -6.86 -4.89
C ALA A 336 -0.22 -6.63 -3.64
N ARG A 337 0.43 -6.33 -2.50
CA ARG A 337 -0.25 -6.19 -1.20
C ARG A 337 -1.41 -5.20 -1.25
N ASP A 338 -1.33 -4.15 -2.04
CA ASP A 338 -2.37 -3.13 -2.11
C ASP A 338 -3.62 -3.56 -2.88
N ASP A 339 -3.57 -4.63 -3.69
CA ASP A 339 -4.78 -5.28 -4.21
C ASP A 339 -5.52 -6.09 -3.15
N ALA A 340 -4.87 -6.42 -2.03
CA ALA A 340 -5.42 -7.34 -1.04
C ALA A 340 -6.42 -6.69 -0.07
N ASP A 341 -6.45 -5.35 0.04
CA ASP A 341 -7.49 -4.65 0.80
C ASP A 341 -8.63 -4.19 -0.11
N PRO A 342 -9.73 -4.96 -0.26
CA PRO A 342 -10.89 -4.53 -1.03
C PRO A 342 -11.57 -3.27 -0.46
N GLY A 343 -11.23 -2.83 0.76
CA GLY A 343 -11.84 -1.67 1.41
C GLY A 343 -11.64 -0.37 0.64
N TRP A 344 -10.38 -0.02 0.32
CA TRP A 344 -10.09 1.19 -0.45
C TRP A 344 -10.60 1.08 -1.89
N LYS A 345 -10.49 -0.11 -2.50
CA LYS A 345 -10.98 -0.35 -3.87
C LYS A 345 -12.48 -0.11 -3.93
N ALA A 346 -13.23 -0.68 -3.00
CA ALA A 346 -14.67 -0.50 -2.89
C ALA A 346 -15.06 0.94 -2.51
N GLU A 347 -14.27 1.64 -1.69
CA GLU A 347 -14.48 3.06 -1.40
C GLU A 347 -14.29 3.92 -2.65
N MET A 348 -13.23 3.68 -3.41
CA MET A 348 -12.96 4.41 -4.65
C MET A 348 -14.04 4.14 -5.70
N LEU A 349 -14.50 2.89 -5.83
CA LEU A 349 -15.63 2.52 -6.70
C LEU A 349 -16.97 3.14 -6.27
N ARG A 350 -17.17 3.40 -4.97
CA ARG A 350 -18.34 4.13 -4.47
C ARG A 350 -18.21 5.65 -4.62
N SER A 351 -16.99 6.16 -4.84
CA SER A 351 -16.73 7.59 -4.94
C SER A 351 -17.31 8.16 -6.22
N LYS A 352 -18.03 9.27 -6.11
CA LYS A 352 -18.49 10.05 -7.27
C LYS A 352 -17.36 10.85 -7.95
N SER A 353 -16.15 10.75 -7.42
CA SER A 353 -14.96 11.46 -7.91
C SER A 353 -14.46 10.94 -9.25
N PHE A 354 -14.64 9.64 -9.50
CA PHE A 354 -14.08 8.93 -10.66
C PHE A 354 -15.17 8.10 -11.34
N PRO A 355 -16.16 8.74 -12.00
CA PRO A 355 -17.33 8.06 -12.54
C PRO A 355 -17.01 7.02 -13.63
N ASN A 356 -15.83 7.11 -14.26
CA ASN A 356 -15.40 6.21 -15.33
C ASN A 356 -14.63 4.98 -14.83
N LEU A 357 -14.27 4.96 -13.55
CA LEU A 357 -13.44 3.94 -12.93
C LEU A 357 -14.31 2.75 -12.47
N THR A 358 -14.14 1.58 -13.09
CA THR A 358 -14.83 0.33 -12.72
C THR A 358 -13.86 -0.70 -12.18
N GLU A 359 -14.37 -1.75 -11.53
CA GLU A 359 -13.53 -2.73 -10.82
C GLU A 359 -12.51 -3.42 -11.72
N GLU A 360 -12.86 -3.61 -12.99
CA GLU A 360 -12.05 -4.26 -14.02
C GLU A 360 -11.09 -3.31 -14.74
N LYS A 361 -11.27 -2.00 -14.53
CA LYS A 361 -10.49 -0.96 -15.21
C LYS A 361 -9.25 -0.52 -14.46
N PHE A 362 -9.09 -0.96 -13.22
CA PHE A 362 -7.90 -0.64 -12.45
C PHE A 362 -7.52 -1.70 -11.42
N VAL A 363 -6.27 -1.63 -11.00
CA VAL A 363 -5.63 -2.51 -10.04
C VAL A 363 -4.67 -1.68 -9.18
N GLY A 364 -4.59 -1.96 -7.89
CA GLY A 364 -3.64 -1.35 -6.96
C GLY A 364 -2.26 -1.95 -7.13
N ILE A 365 -1.31 -1.14 -7.58
CA ILE A 365 0.07 -1.56 -7.84
C ILE A 365 1.06 -0.89 -6.88
N GLY A 366 0.63 -0.34 -5.76
CA GLY A 366 1.58 0.15 -4.76
C GLY A 366 0.95 0.89 -3.60
N PRO A 367 1.78 1.24 -2.59
CA PRO A 367 1.29 1.48 -1.24
C PRO A 367 0.35 2.66 -1.14
N SER A 368 -0.62 2.58 -0.22
CA SER A 368 -1.17 3.80 0.40
C SER A 368 -0.09 4.43 1.29
N THR A 369 0.32 5.64 0.98
CA THR A 369 1.46 6.32 1.63
C THR A 369 1.40 7.82 1.34
N GLN A 370 1.83 8.61 2.32
CA GLN A 370 1.91 10.07 2.23
C GLN A 370 3.30 10.56 1.77
N ARG A 371 4.26 9.64 1.59
CA ARG A 371 5.65 10.01 1.25
C ARG A 371 5.78 10.68 -0.11
N TYR A 372 4.99 10.24 -1.08
CA TYR A 372 5.00 10.73 -2.45
C TYR A 372 3.57 10.81 -3.00
N ASN A 373 3.37 11.67 -4.00
CA ASN A 373 2.09 11.89 -4.67
C ASN A 373 2.15 11.48 -6.15
N CYS A 374 1.11 11.82 -6.92
CA CYS A 374 1.02 11.49 -8.34
C CYS A 374 2.14 12.11 -9.19
N ILE A 375 2.53 13.34 -8.91
CA ILE A 375 3.56 14.03 -9.69
C ILE A 375 4.94 13.47 -9.36
N ALA A 376 5.26 13.27 -8.09
CA ALA A 376 6.46 12.55 -7.68
C ALA A 376 6.50 11.16 -8.34
N TRP A 377 5.36 10.46 -8.41
CA TRP A 377 5.27 9.18 -9.11
C TRP A 377 5.71 9.27 -10.58
N THR A 378 5.21 10.25 -11.33
CA THR A 378 5.58 10.47 -12.75
C THR A 378 7.04 10.83 -12.97
N LEU A 379 7.74 11.28 -11.92
CA LEU A 379 9.17 11.59 -11.97
C LEU A 379 10.07 10.43 -11.53
N GLY A 380 9.48 9.28 -11.16
CA GLY A 380 10.22 8.17 -10.56
C GLY A 380 10.64 8.43 -9.10
N VAL A 381 10.12 9.48 -8.47
CA VAL A 381 10.43 9.85 -7.09
C VAL A 381 9.47 9.14 -6.14
N ARG A 382 10.01 8.51 -5.08
CA ARG A 382 9.25 7.63 -4.15
C ARG A 382 9.31 8.05 -2.69
N ASP A 383 10.17 9.00 -2.34
CA ASP A 383 10.45 9.36 -0.95
C ASP A 383 10.18 10.83 -0.63
N GLU A 384 9.65 11.59 -1.57
CA GLU A 384 9.25 12.99 -1.34
C GLU A 384 8.00 13.39 -2.12
N TRP A 385 7.34 14.43 -1.61
CA TRP A 385 6.17 15.04 -2.21
C TRP A 385 6.60 16.13 -3.19
N VAL A 386 6.21 15.99 -4.46
CA VAL A 386 6.54 16.96 -5.51
C VAL A 386 5.26 17.64 -6.01
N TRP A 387 5.21 18.97 -5.98
CA TRP A 387 4.10 19.72 -6.56
C TRP A 387 4.57 21.12 -6.99
N PRO A 388 4.74 21.38 -8.31
CA PRO A 388 5.40 22.60 -8.77
C PRO A 388 4.51 23.84 -8.69
N GLY A 389 3.18 23.67 -8.64
CA GLY A 389 2.19 24.74 -8.70
C GLY A 389 0.84 24.20 -9.15
N THR A 390 -0.08 25.07 -9.57
CA THR A 390 -1.40 24.66 -10.05
C THR A 390 -1.63 25.00 -11.52
N LYS A 391 -0.72 25.70 -12.18
CA LYS A 391 -0.87 26.09 -13.58
C LYS A 391 -0.09 25.17 -14.49
N VAL A 392 -0.57 24.96 -15.71
CA VAL A 392 0.10 24.09 -16.70
C VAL A 392 1.55 24.52 -16.94
N GLU A 393 1.87 25.82 -16.92
CA GLU A 393 3.23 26.31 -17.15
C GLU A 393 4.22 25.89 -16.06
N ASP A 394 3.76 25.70 -14.81
CA ASP A 394 4.60 25.21 -13.71
C ASP A 394 5.04 23.76 -13.96
N PHE A 395 4.14 22.96 -14.54
CA PHE A 395 4.41 21.57 -14.94
C PHE A 395 5.24 21.50 -16.21
N ASP A 396 5.02 22.39 -17.18
CA ASP A 396 5.84 22.49 -18.38
C ASP A 396 7.32 22.68 -18.01
N LYS A 397 7.61 23.56 -17.05
CA LYS A 397 8.97 23.76 -16.51
C LYS A 397 9.51 22.50 -15.82
N LEU A 398 8.72 21.91 -14.92
CA LEU A 398 9.12 20.72 -14.16
C LEU A 398 9.51 19.55 -15.09
N TYR A 399 8.67 19.25 -16.08
CA TYR A 399 8.91 18.14 -17.00
C TYR A 399 10.00 18.46 -18.03
N ALA A 400 10.15 19.73 -18.46
CA ALA A 400 11.27 20.15 -19.30
C ALA A 400 12.63 19.93 -18.62
N ASP A 401 12.73 20.22 -17.31
CA ASP A 401 13.93 19.96 -16.52
C ASP A 401 14.29 18.46 -16.44
N GLN A 402 13.34 17.57 -16.76
CA GLN A 402 13.48 16.11 -16.79
C GLN A 402 13.64 15.55 -18.21
N GLY A 403 13.84 16.42 -19.20
CA GLY A 403 14.04 16.07 -20.60
C GLY A 403 12.77 15.77 -21.38
N PHE A 404 11.59 15.96 -20.78
CA PHE A 404 10.33 15.83 -21.51
C PHE A 404 10.04 17.07 -22.35
N LYS A 405 9.24 16.87 -23.39
CA LYS A 405 8.70 17.94 -24.24
C LYS A 405 7.18 17.86 -24.25
N PRO A 406 6.46 18.98 -24.08
CA PRO A 406 5.01 18.98 -24.22
C PRO A 406 4.63 18.68 -25.69
N LEU A 407 3.54 17.96 -25.89
CA LEU A 407 2.89 17.84 -27.18
C LEU A 407 1.90 18.99 -27.40
N ASP A 408 1.73 19.37 -28.66
CA ASP A 408 0.75 20.39 -29.08
C ASP A 408 -0.70 19.87 -28.94
N THR A 409 -0.88 18.55 -28.87
CA THR A 409 -2.17 17.86 -28.71
C THR A 409 -2.11 16.89 -27.53
N VAL A 410 -3.29 16.53 -27.00
CA VAL A 410 -3.43 15.49 -25.97
C VAL A 410 -3.41 14.10 -26.64
N ASP A 411 -2.25 13.70 -27.16
CA ASP A 411 -2.07 12.39 -27.80
C ASP A 411 -1.77 11.28 -26.78
N LEU A 412 -2.82 10.54 -26.43
CA LEU A 412 -2.80 9.41 -25.50
C LEU A 412 -2.51 8.06 -26.18
N SER A 413 -2.16 8.03 -27.47
CA SER A 413 -1.79 6.78 -28.14
C SER A 413 -0.55 6.15 -27.51
N HIS A 414 -0.50 4.82 -27.47
CA HIS A 414 0.69 4.12 -26.97
C HIS A 414 1.80 4.13 -28.02
N ASP A 415 2.99 4.55 -27.60
CA ASP A 415 4.23 4.45 -28.36
C ASP A 415 5.29 3.78 -27.46
N PRO A 416 5.77 2.56 -27.79
CA PRO A 416 6.70 1.83 -26.94
C PRO A 416 8.07 2.53 -26.84
N ASP A 417 8.44 3.39 -27.80
CA ASP A 417 9.72 4.10 -27.79
C ASP A 417 9.68 5.40 -26.98
N LEU A 418 8.49 5.82 -26.53
CA LEU A 418 8.30 7.04 -25.76
C LEU A 418 7.78 6.74 -24.36
N GLU A 419 8.32 7.48 -23.39
CA GLU A 419 7.72 7.61 -22.07
C GLU A 419 6.76 8.80 -22.12
N LYS A 420 5.48 8.55 -21.80
CA LYS A 420 4.42 9.56 -21.83
C LYS A 420 3.91 9.86 -20.42
N VAL A 421 3.87 11.14 -20.06
CA VAL A 421 3.18 11.64 -18.86
C VAL A 421 1.98 12.46 -19.29
N VAL A 422 0.83 12.21 -18.67
CA VAL A 422 -0.37 13.04 -18.82
C VAL A 422 -0.64 13.77 -17.52
N ILE A 423 -1.00 15.04 -17.60
CA ILE A 423 -1.56 15.79 -16.48
C ILE A 423 -3.03 16.08 -16.73
N TYR A 424 -3.77 16.14 -15.63
CA TYR A 424 -5.19 16.43 -15.61
C TYR A 424 -5.43 17.79 -14.96
N GLY A 425 -6.49 18.47 -15.37
CA GLY A 425 -6.92 19.65 -14.66
C GLY A 425 -8.39 19.98 -14.81
N LEU A 426 -8.84 20.81 -13.88
CA LEU A 426 -10.19 21.32 -13.79
C LEU A 426 -10.27 22.73 -14.37
N GLU A 427 -11.39 23.04 -15.00
CA GLU A 427 -11.75 24.42 -15.23
C GLU A 427 -11.88 25.16 -13.89
N PRO A 428 -11.44 26.43 -13.82
CA PRO A 428 -11.48 27.20 -12.58
C PRO A 428 -12.92 27.33 -12.08
N ARG A 429 -13.15 27.14 -10.78
CA ARG A 429 -14.50 27.19 -10.17
C ARG A 429 -15.22 28.52 -10.38
N SER A 430 -14.48 29.61 -10.57
CA SER A 430 -15.01 30.93 -10.90
C SER A 430 -15.60 31.04 -12.32
N GLY A 431 -15.41 30.01 -13.16
CA GLY A 431 -15.69 30.05 -14.60
C GLY A 431 -14.79 31.02 -15.38
N THR A 432 -13.86 31.68 -14.69
CA THR A 432 -12.99 32.73 -15.23
C THR A 432 -11.61 32.60 -14.58
N GLY A 433 -10.61 32.18 -15.35
CA GLY A 433 -9.26 31.96 -14.85
C GLY A 433 -8.48 30.95 -15.69
N PRO A 434 -7.22 30.68 -15.34
CA PRO A 434 -6.46 29.59 -15.92
C PRO A 434 -7.00 28.24 -15.43
N LEU A 435 -6.77 27.20 -16.21
CA LEU A 435 -7.01 25.81 -15.83
C LEU A 435 -6.15 25.44 -14.62
N GLU A 436 -6.72 24.68 -13.68
CA GLU A 436 -6.04 24.23 -12.46
C GLU A 436 -5.65 22.75 -12.58
N VAL A 437 -4.35 22.46 -12.63
CA VAL A 437 -3.82 21.10 -12.64
C VAL A 437 -4.07 20.43 -11.30
N THR A 438 -4.55 19.20 -11.34
CA THR A 438 -5.03 18.45 -10.16
C THR A 438 -4.44 17.05 -10.04
N HIS A 439 -3.91 16.49 -11.12
CA HIS A 439 -3.38 15.13 -11.10
C HIS A 439 -2.36 14.88 -12.22
N GLY A 440 -1.59 13.80 -12.11
CA GLY A 440 -0.71 13.32 -13.17
C GLY A 440 -0.62 11.79 -13.21
N ALA A 441 -0.43 11.24 -14.39
CA ALA A 441 -0.28 9.80 -14.61
C ALA A 441 0.84 9.50 -15.62
N LEU A 442 1.53 8.38 -15.41
CA LEU A 442 2.61 7.89 -16.26
C LEU A 442 2.12 6.69 -17.07
N MET A 443 2.31 6.72 -18.39
CA MET A 443 1.98 5.60 -19.26
C MET A 443 3.04 4.49 -19.15
N ASP A 444 2.61 3.25 -18.89
CA ASP A 444 3.46 2.07 -18.84
C ASP A 444 3.77 1.51 -20.25
N GLU A 445 4.56 0.44 -20.32
CA GLU A 445 4.99 -0.21 -21.58
C GLU A 445 3.86 -0.91 -22.32
N GLN A 446 2.71 -1.10 -21.68
CA GLN A 446 1.53 -1.72 -22.28
C GLN A 446 0.49 -0.66 -22.69
N GLY A 447 0.83 0.63 -22.62
CA GLY A 447 -0.07 1.72 -22.95
C GLY A 447 -1.13 2.01 -21.90
N ARG A 448 -1.02 1.41 -20.70
CA ARG A 448 -1.90 1.71 -19.57
C ARG A 448 -1.31 2.86 -18.77
N PHE A 449 -2.06 3.42 -17.84
CA PHE A 449 -1.61 4.54 -17.02
C PHE A 449 -1.44 4.13 -15.57
N THR A 450 -0.43 4.69 -14.92
CA THR A 450 -0.12 4.48 -13.52
C THR A 450 -0.12 5.81 -12.80
N SER A 451 -0.82 5.90 -11.66
CA SER A 451 -0.89 7.12 -10.89
C SER A 451 -1.29 6.89 -9.44
N LYS A 452 -0.85 7.81 -8.58
CA LYS A 452 -1.07 7.77 -7.14
C LYS A 452 -2.31 8.58 -6.78
N ILE A 453 -3.30 8.00 -6.10
CA ILE A 453 -4.56 8.70 -5.82
C ILE A 453 -4.42 9.55 -4.53
N GLY A 454 -3.78 10.72 -4.64
CA GLY A 454 -3.44 11.55 -3.49
C GLY A 454 -2.55 10.80 -2.49
N THR A 455 -3.03 10.56 -1.26
CA THR A 455 -2.34 9.72 -0.27
C THR A 455 -2.69 8.24 -0.37
N GLN A 456 -3.75 7.88 -1.12
CA GLN A 456 -4.25 6.52 -1.32
C GLN A 456 -3.36 5.70 -2.26
N PRO A 457 -3.57 4.39 -2.48
CA PRO A 457 -2.68 3.53 -3.28
C PRO A 457 -2.24 4.09 -4.64
N LEU A 458 -1.08 3.61 -5.07
CA LEU A 458 -0.70 3.70 -6.47
C LEU A 458 -1.57 2.71 -7.25
N ILE A 459 -2.22 3.17 -8.31
CA ILE A 459 -3.05 2.32 -9.15
C ILE A 459 -2.51 2.30 -10.57
N ARG A 460 -2.83 1.22 -11.28
CA ARG A 460 -2.74 1.11 -12.73
C ARG A 460 -4.16 1.08 -13.28
N HIS A 461 -4.44 1.87 -14.29
CA HIS A 461 -5.74 1.97 -14.95
C HIS A 461 -5.59 1.90 -16.47
N ASN A 462 -6.63 1.44 -17.18
CA ASN A 462 -6.52 1.05 -18.58
C ASN A 462 -6.35 2.25 -19.53
N SER A 463 -6.92 3.40 -19.20
CA SER A 463 -6.90 4.60 -20.03
C SER A 463 -6.83 5.87 -19.17
N ALA A 464 -6.39 6.99 -19.75
CA ALA A 464 -6.36 8.26 -19.03
C ALA A 464 -7.77 8.68 -18.57
N ASP A 465 -8.78 8.43 -19.40
CA ASP A 465 -10.19 8.81 -19.15
C ASP A 465 -10.82 8.07 -17.95
N ASP A 466 -10.23 6.96 -17.49
CA ASP A 466 -10.74 6.22 -16.33
C ASP A 466 -10.69 7.05 -15.04
N LEU A 467 -9.78 8.02 -14.97
CA LEU A 467 -9.67 8.97 -13.85
C LEU A 467 -10.29 10.34 -14.12
N SER A 468 -10.85 10.57 -15.31
CA SER A 468 -11.59 11.79 -15.60
C SER A 468 -12.82 11.90 -14.71
N GLY A 469 -13.08 13.11 -14.20
CA GLY A 469 -14.23 13.33 -13.34
C GLY A 469 -14.14 14.56 -12.44
N PRO A 470 -15.09 14.74 -11.52
CA PRO A 470 -15.19 15.96 -10.71
C PRO A 470 -13.98 16.28 -9.83
N SER A 471 -13.15 15.27 -9.51
CA SER A 471 -11.99 15.46 -8.63
C SER A 471 -10.71 15.79 -9.37
N TYR A 472 -10.49 15.22 -10.56
CA TYR A 472 -9.25 15.43 -11.33
C TYR A 472 -9.45 16.16 -12.66
N GLY A 473 -10.69 16.39 -13.10
CA GLY A 473 -10.98 17.03 -14.37
C GLY A 473 -10.67 16.12 -15.55
N GLU A 474 -10.08 16.69 -16.60
CA GLU A 474 -9.79 16.00 -17.86
C GLU A 474 -8.28 16.03 -18.18
N PRO A 475 -7.77 15.10 -19.00
CA PRO A 475 -6.43 15.21 -19.60
C PRO A 475 -6.25 16.54 -20.35
N VAL A 476 -5.23 17.33 -19.98
CA VAL A 476 -5.04 18.69 -20.51
C VAL A 476 -3.70 18.89 -21.20
N ARG A 477 -2.68 18.08 -20.86
CA ARG A 477 -1.36 18.14 -21.48
C ARG A 477 -0.70 16.77 -21.42
N VAL A 478 0.00 16.42 -22.50
CA VAL A 478 0.86 15.24 -22.58
C VAL A 478 2.31 15.70 -22.76
N TYR A 479 3.21 15.08 -22.02
CA TYR A 479 4.64 15.26 -22.09
C TYR A 479 5.30 13.97 -22.56
N VAL A 480 6.28 14.07 -23.44
CA VAL A 480 6.99 12.90 -23.97
C VAL A 480 8.50 13.06 -23.88
N ARG A 481 9.20 11.94 -23.66
CA ARG A 481 10.64 11.81 -23.86
C ARG A 481 10.96 10.43 -24.44
N PRO A 482 12.15 10.22 -25.04
CA PRO A 482 12.61 8.87 -25.37
C PRO A 482 12.57 7.99 -24.11
N ARG A 483 11.99 6.80 -24.23
CA ARG A 483 11.89 5.86 -23.13
C ARG A 483 13.29 5.57 -22.59
N GLN A 484 13.47 5.79 -21.30
CA GLN A 484 14.74 5.45 -20.67
C GLN A 484 14.82 3.92 -20.57
N PRO A 485 16.00 3.31 -20.82
CA PRO A 485 16.17 1.90 -20.53
C PRO A 485 15.85 1.65 -19.06
N PRO A 486 15.36 0.45 -18.70
CA PRO A 486 15.16 0.07 -17.31
C PRO A 486 16.42 0.42 -16.53
N VAL A 487 16.28 1.30 -15.53
CA VAL A 487 17.40 1.58 -14.64
C VAL A 487 17.61 0.27 -13.88
N ASN A 488 18.61 -0.51 -14.28
CA ASN A 488 19.07 -1.64 -13.48
C ASN A 488 19.33 -1.07 -12.09
N ALA A 489 18.49 -1.45 -11.12
CA ALA A 489 18.66 -1.03 -9.73
C ALA A 489 20.07 -1.49 -9.32
N SER A 490 20.99 -0.52 -9.32
CA SER A 490 22.42 -0.74 -9.10
C SER A 490 22.71 -0.78 -7.61
#